data_AF-A0A7Z0MPU3-F1
#
_entry.id   AF-A0A7Z0MPU3-F1
#
_cell.length_a   1.000
_cell.length_b   1.000
_cell.length_c   1.000
_cell.angle_alpha   90.00
_cell.angle_beta   90.00
_cell.angle_gamma   90.00
#
_symmetry.space_group_name_H-M   'P 1'
#
loop_
_entity.id
_entity.type
_entity.pdbx_description
1 polymer ?
#
loop_
_entity_poly.entity_id
_entity_poly.type
_entity_poly.pdbx_seq_one_letter_code
_entity_poly.pdbx_strand_id
1 'polypeptide(L)'
;MRYIKAGLLDNNKLIKAKIRYRGDTIPHWGNEKKSIRVKTSKGQLYQGMRVFNLLAPKFAWQLNNYFSYQLAKRLGLISPKTKLVRVILNNEDRGVHILVEQLREITLRRHHLMPADIYQGEIIGKDKHTDSHISHLFDVSLK
;
A
#
# COMPACT_ATOMS: atom_id res chain seq x y z
N MET A 1 8.43 7.11 -9.92
CA MET A 1 7.55 8.26 -9.55
C MET A 1 7.94 8.87 -8.21
N ARG A 2 8.03 10.21 -8.14
CA ARG A 2 8.51 10.99 -6.96
C ARG A 2 7.38 11.30 -5.97
N TYR A 3 7.72 11.42 -4.68
CA TYR A 3 6.81 11.92 -3.65
C TYR A 3 6.69 13.45 -3.70
N ILE A 4 5.46 13.95 -3.60
CA ILE A 4 5.14 15.37 -3.44
C ILE A 4 4.57 15.62 -2.04
N LYS A 5 4.76 16.84 -1.52
CA LYS A 5 4.21 17.24 -0.21
C LYS A 5 2.68 17.36 -0.31
N ALA A 6 1.97 16.95 0.74
CA ALA A 6 0.51 17.02 0.83
C ALA A 6 0.05 17.18 2.28
N GLY A 7 -1.18 17.63 2.47
CA GLY A 7 -1.90 17.57 3.75
C GLY A 7 -2.95 16.46 3.73
N LEU A 8 -3.06 15.70 4.81
CA LEU A 8 -4.13 14.72 5.01
C LEU A 8 -5.05 15.24 6.11
N LEU A 9 -6.33 15.43 5.80
CA LEU A 9 -7.32 15.82 6.79
C LEU A 9 -7.96 14.56 7.39
N ASP A 10 -7.88 14.41 8.72
CA ASP A 10 -8.47 13.31 9.48
C ASP A 10 -9.16 13.87 10.72
N ASN A 11 -10.48 13.70 10.88
CA ASN A 11 -11.27 14.24 11.99
C ASN A 11 -10.96 15.72 12.32
N ASN A 12 -11.01 16.60 11.31
CA ASN A 12 -10.65 18.04 11.40
C ASN A 12 -9.18 18.34 11.79
N LYS A 13 -8.31 17.34 11.87
CA LYS A 13 -6.88 17.52 12.11
C LYS A 13 -6.10 17.39 10.81
N LEU A 14 -5.28 18.40 10.51
CA LEU A 14 -4.39 18.37 9.35
C LEU A 14 -3.07 17.68 9.70
N ILE A 15 -2.82 16.54 9.07
CA ILE A 15 -1.61 15.74 9.20
C ILE A 15 -0.68 16.03 8.02
N LYS A 16 0.59 16.35 8.31
CA LYS A 16 1.58 16.55 7.24
C LYS A 16 1.91 15.20 6.59
N ALA A 17 1.77 15.13 5.27
CA ALA A 17 1.98 13.91 4.50
C ALA A 17 2.78 14.17 3.21
N LYS A 18 3.15 13.07 2.56
CA LYS A 18 3.65 13.04 1.19
C LYS A 18 2.85 12.01 0.42
N ILE A 19 2.51 12.32 -0.82
CA ILE A 19 1.78 11.40 -1.70
C ILE A 19 2.59 11.13 -2.96
N ARG A 20 2.34 9.98 -3.58
CA ARG A 20 2.79 9.66 -4.94
C ARG A 20 1.79 8.73 -5.59
N TYR A 21 1.75 8.70 -6.91
CA TYR A 21 1.02 7.64 -7.60
C TYR A 21 1.65 6.27 -7.35
N ARG A 22 0.80 5.24 -7.40
CA ARG A 22 1.16 3.83 -7.23
C ARG A 22 0.87 3.06 -8.53
N GLY A 23 1.82 2.21 -8.91
CA GLY A 23 1.81 1.44 -10.15
C GLY A 23 2.86 1.97 -11.10
N ASP A 24 3.38 1.09 -11.96
CA ASP A 24 4.47 1.41 -12.90
C ASP A 24 4.11 1.11 -14.37
N THR A 25 2.82 0.88 -14.67
CA THR A 25 2.36 0.58 -16.03
C THR A 25 1.35 1.63 -16.52
N ILE A 26 1.29 1.81 -17.84
CA ILE A 26 0.41 2.77 -18.53
C ILE A 26 -1.05 2.68 -18.02
N PRO A 27 -1.67 1.49 -17.89
CA PRO A 27 -3.04 1.40 -17.38
C PRO A 27 -3.22 1.91 -15.94
N HIS A 28 -2.16 1.96 -15.12
CA HIS A 28 -2.25 2.47 -13.76
C HIS A 28 -2.27 4.01 -13.71
N TRP A 29 -1.57 4.70 -14.62
CA TRP A 29 -1.51 6.16 -14.64
C TRP A 29 -2.41 6.81 -15.69
N GLY A 30 -2.80 6.10 -16.76
CA GLY A 30 -3.62 6.63 -17.84
C GLY A 30 -5.08 6.91 -17.45
N ASN A 31 -5.61 6.18 -16.48
CA ASN A 31 -7.00 6.36 -16.07
C ASN A 31 -7.19 7.57 -15.14
N GLU A 32 -8.39 8.14 -15.16
CA GLU A 32 -8.79 9.25 -14.31
C GLU A 32 -8.69 8.92 -12.81
N LYS A 33 -9.18 7.73 -12.42
CA LYS A 33 -9.12 7.22 -11.05
C LYS A 33 -7.77 6.54 -10.79
N LYS A 34 -6.89 7.23 -10.05
CA LYS A 34 -5.50 6.82 -9.82
C LYS A 34 -5.30 6.26 -8.42
N SER A 35 -4.47 5.22 -8.32
CA SER A 35 -4.04 4.69 -7.02
C SER A 35 -2.93 5.58 -6.44
N ILE A 36 -3.01 5.89 -5.14
CA ILE A 36 -2.08 6.80 -4.47
C ILE A 36 -1.45 6.09 -3.27
N ARG A 37 -0.15 6.27 -3.08
CA ARG A 37 0.52 5.91 -1.83
C ARG A 37 0.70 7.17 -0.99
N VAL A 38 0.22 7.12 0.25
CA VAL A 38 0.34 8.19 1.24
C VAL A 38 1.38 7.79 2.27
N LYS A 39 2.25 8.73 2.63
CA LYS A 39 3.27 8.60 3.67
C LYS A 39 3.16 9.79 4.61
N THR A 40 2.74 9.56 5.85
CA THR A 40 2.67 10.61 6.87
C THR A 40 4.07 11.00 7.37
N SER A 41 4.16 12.16 8.01
CA SER A 41 5.38 12.65 8.65
C SER A 41 5.84 11.75 9.81
N LYS A 42 7.10 11.91 10.24
CA LYS A 42 7.61 11.24 11.46
C LYS A 42 6.81 11.76 12.66
N GLY A 43 6.33 10.86 13.53
CA GLY A 43 5.58 11.22 14.73
C GLY A 43 4.06 11.42 14.54
N GLN A 44 3.55 11.45 13.31
CA GLN A 44 2.12 11.50 13.04
C GLN A 44 1.69 10.24 12.29
N LEU A 45 0.89 9.39 12.95
CA LEU A 45 0.34 8.18 12.37
C LEU A 45 -1.12 8.40 12.01
N TYR A 46 -1.54 7.91 10.85
CA TYR A 46 -2.94 7.85 10.47
C TYR A 46 -3.50 6.47 10.83
N GLN A 47 -4.41 6.41 11.81
CA GLN A 47 -4.96 5.14 12.33
C GLN A 47 -3.89 4.08 12.66
N GLY A 48 -2.75 4.51 13.24
CA GLY A 48 -1.61 3.66 13.56
C GLY A 48 -0.75 3.23 12.35
N MET A 49 -0.99 3.80 11.17
CA MET A 49 -0.22 3.55 9.95
C MET A 49 0.60 4.78 9.58
N ARG A 50 1.85 4.56 9.17
CA ARG A 50 2.71 5.61 8.62
C ARG A 50 2.67 5.68 7.09
N VAL A 51 2.52 4.52 6.46
CA VAL A 51 2.47 4.39 5.00
C VAL A 51 1.29 3.50 4.67
N PHE A 52 0.43 3.97 3.78
CA PHE A 52 -0.73 3.23 3.32
C PHE A 52 -0.99 3.57 1.86
N ASN A 53 -1.79 2.73 1.22
CA ASN A 53 -2.15 2.83 -0.18
C ASN A 53 -3.65 3.02 -0.28
N LEU A 54 -4.05 3.94 -1.14
CA LEU A 54 -5.41 4.14 -1.59
C LEU A 54 -5.47 3.53 -2.99
N LEU A 55 -5.93 2.28 -3.06
CA LEU A 55 -6.07 1.56 -4.32
C LEU A 55 -7.38 1.98 -4.95
N ALA A 56 -7.32 2.40 -6.21
CA ALA A 56 -8.51 2.66 -7.01
C ALA A 56 -9.02 1.33 -7.59
N PRO A 57 -10.13 0.75 -7.08
CA PRO A 57 -10.78 -0.35 -7.77
C PRO A 57 -11.38 0.21 -9.06
N LYS A 58 -10.96 -0.40 -10.17
CA LYS A 58 -11.37 -0.16 -11.56
C LYS A 58 -12.22 -1.31 -12.08
N PHE A 59 -11.98 -2.52 -11.58
CA PHE A 59 -12.68 -3.74 -11.94
C PHE A 59 -13.19 -4.47 -10.70
N ALA A 60 -14.30 -5.21 -10.83
CA ALA A 60 -14.95 -5.91 -9.73
C ALA A 60 -14.01 -6.87 -8.98
N TRP A 61 -13.18 -7.61 -9.71
CA TRP A 61 -12.22 -8.57 -9.14
C TRP A 61 -11.15 -7.92 -8.26
N GLN A 62 -10.93 -6.60 -8.32
CA GLN A 62 -9.99 -5.94 -7.41
C GLN A 62 -10.50 -5.87 -5.97
N LEU A 63 -11.80 -6.08 -5.74
CA LEU A 63 -12.36 -6.29 -4.41
C LEU A 63 -11.92 -7.63 -3.81
N ASN A 64 -11.49 -8.61 -4.61
CA ASN A 64 -11.02 -9.89 -4.10
C ASN A 64 -9.86 -9.70 -3.12
N ASN A 65 -8.93 -8.78 -3.41
CA ASN A 65 -7.85 -8.45 -2.47
C ASN A 65 -8.37 -7.93 -1.13
N TYR A 66 -9.39 -7.07 -1.16
CA TYR A 66 -10.02 -6.57 0.06
C TYR A 66 -10.65 -7.72 0.86
N PHE A 67 -11.42 -8.59 0.20
CA PHE A 67 -12.04 -9.74 0.84
C PHE A 67 -11.00 -10.74 1.37
N SER A 68 -9.93 -11.01 0.63
CA SER A 68 -8.84 -11.88 1.07
C SER A 68 -8.14 -11.34 2.32
N TYR A 69 -7.89 -10.03 2.41
CA TYR A 69 -7.33 -9.43 3.63
C TYR A 69 -8.30 -9.48 4.81
N GLN A 70 -9.61 -9.26 4.57
CA GLN A 70 -10.63 -9.39 5.61
C GLN A 70 -10.74 -10.83 6.11
N LEU A 71 -10.69 -11.81 5.21
CA LEU A 71 -10.68 -13.23 5.54
C LEU A 71 -9.44 -13.59 6.37
N ALA A 72 -8.24 -13.21 5.90
CA ALA A 72 -6.99 -13.44 6.64
C ALA A 72 -7.03 -12.85 8.05
N LYS A 73 -7.59 -11.63 8.20
CA LYS A 73 -7.82 -11.02 9.52
C LYS A 73 -8.74 -11.87 10.40
N ARG A 74 -9.84 -12.39 9.85
CA ARG A 74 -10.80 -13.24 10.60
C ARG A 74 -10.18 -14.57 11.01
N LEU A 75 -9.27 -15.11 10.21
CA LEU A 75 -8.51 -16.32 10.51
C LEU A 75 -7.35 -16.10 11.51
N GLY A 76 -7.17 -14.88 12.03
CA GLY A 76 -6.08 -14.56 12.97
C GLY A 76 -4.70 -14.47 12.31
N LEU A 77 -4.62 -14.43 10.98
CA LEU A 77 -3.35 -14.29 10.26
C LEU A 77 -2.85 -12.85 10.30
N ILE A 78 -1.53 -12.69 10.14
CA ILE A 78 -0.90 -11.38 9.96
C ILE A 78 -1.37 -10.78 8.64
N SER A 79 -2.33 -9.86 8.72
CA SER A 79 -2.90 -9.18 7.56
C SER A 79 -2.74 -7.65 7.66
N PRO A 80 -2.63 -6.94 6.52
CA PRO A 80 -2.62 -5.48 6.50
C PRO A 80 -3.97 -4.93 6.97
N LYS A 81 -3.99 -3.78 7.64
CA LYS A 81 -5.24 -3.05 7.84
C LYS A 81 -5.83 -2.71 6.48
N THR A 82 -7.10 -3.03 6.29
CA THR A 82 -7.84 -2.64 5.09
C THR A 82 -9.22 -2.11 5.42
N LYS A 83 -9.66 -1.11 4.66
CA LYS A 83 -10.98 -0.47 4.76
C LYS A 83 -11.39 0.07 3.39
N LEU A 84 -12.69 0.13 3.12
CA LEU A 84 -13.22 0.95 2.04
C LEU A 84 -13.37 2.38 2.55
N VAL A 85 -12.86 3.35 1.80
CA VAL A 85 -12.87 4.78 2.17
C VAL A 85 -13.24 5.64 0.97
N ARG A 86 -13.96 6.74 1.19
CA ARG A 86 -14.17 7.77 0.16
C ARG A 86 -12.98 8.73 0.18
N VAL A 87 -12.43 9.04 -0.99
CA VAL A 87 -11.24 9.90 -1.10
C VAL A 87 -11.64 11.21 -1.76
N ILE A 88 -11.39 12.31 -1.07
CA ILE A 88 -11.53 13.66 -1.61
C ILE A 88 -10.12 14.23 -1.77
N LEU A 89 -9.77 14.65 -2.98
CA LEU A 89 -8.47 15.22 -3.30
C LEU A 89 -8.68 16.62 -3.84
N ASN A 90 -8.15 17.64 -3.14
CA ASN A 90 -8.31 19.05 -3.52
C ASN A 90 -9.77 19.45 -3.80
N ASN A 91 -10.68 19.07 -2.90
CA ASN A 91 -12.12 19.31 -3.00
C ASN A 91 -12.85 18.55 -4.13
N GLU A 92 -12.16 17.70 -4.89
CA GLU A 92 -12.77 16.80 -5.87
C GLU A 92 -12.97 15.41 -5.27
N ASP A 93 -14.20 14.89 -5.35
CA ASP A 93 -14.47 13.52 -4.94
C ASP A 93 -13.93 12.52 -5.96
N ARG A 94 -13.02 11.66 -5.52
CA ARG A 94 -12.43 10.57 -6.33
C ARG A 94 -13.15 9.24 -6.12
N GLY A 95 -14.23 9.24 -5.32
CA GLY A 95 -15.05 8.08 -5.02
C GLY A 95 -14.37 7.08 -4.10
N VAL A 96 -14.93 5.86 -4.06
CA VAL A 96 -14.50 4.79 -3.15
C VAL A 96 -13.14 4.21 -3.56
N HIS A 97 -12.23 4.15 -2.59
CA HIS A 97 -10.92 3.50 -2.68
C HIS A 97 -10.79 2.42 -1.62
N ILE A 98 -9.91 1.46 -1.88
CA ILE A 98 -9.51 0.46 -0.90
C ILE A 98 -8.26 1.00 -0.20
N LEU A 99 -8.41 1.36 1.07
CA LEU A 99 -7.28 1.64 1.94
C LEU A 99 -6.60 0.31 2.28
N VAL A 100 -5.29 0.24 2.06
CA VAL A 100 -4.45 -0.93 2.39
C VAL A 100 -3.17 -0.46 3.07
N GLU A 101 -2.92 -0.92 4.29
CA GLU A 101 -1.66 -0.72 5.01
C GLU A 101 -0.47 -1.20 4.17
N GLN A 102 0.62 -0.42 4.13
CA GLN A 102 1.88 -0.93 3.62
C GLN A 102 2.58 -1.70 4.74
N LEU A 103 2.76 -3.01 4.55
CA LEU A 103 3.45 -3.88 5.50
C LEU A 103 4.83 -3.32 5.84
N ARG A 104 5.06 -3.11 7.13
CA ARG A 104 6.31 -2.63 7.75
C ARG A 104 6.37 -3.17 9.18
N GLU A 105 7.48 -2.93 9.86
CA GLU A 105 7.66 -3.26 11.27
C GLU A 105 6.48 -2.84 12.17
N ILE A 106 5.86 -1.68 11.89
CA ILE A 106 4.67 -1.22 12.64
C ILE A 106 3.47 -2.17 12.55
N THR A 107 3.36 -2.92 11.44
CA THR A 107 2.35 -3.97 11.26
C THR A 107 2.62 -5.12 12.21
N LEU A 108 3.88 -5.54 12.39
CA LEU A 108 4.27 -6.59 13.35
C LEU A 108 3.94 -6.16 14.78
N ARG A 109 4.34 -4.94 15.16
CA ARG A 109 4.05 -4.38 16.49
C ARG A 109 2.55 -4.34 16.79
N ARG A 110 1.73 -3.99 15.79
CA ARG A 110 0.26 -4.00 15.92
C ARG A 110 -0.30 -5.39 16.19
N HIS A 111 0.33 -6.43 15.65
CA HIS A 111 -0.05 -7.82 15.88
C HIS A 111 0.65 -8.41 17.12
N HIS A 112 1.24 -7.58 17.99
CA HIS A 112 1.97 -7.99 19.19
C HIS A 112 3.18 -8.90 18.91
N LEU A 113 3.75 -8.76 17.71
CA LEU A 113 4.96 -9.47 17.32
C LEU A 113 6.18 -8.57 17.49
N MET A 114 7.31 -9.19 17.82
CA MET A 114 8.58 -8.50 17.89
C MET A 114 8.95 -7.90 16.52
N PRO A 115 9.60 -6.72 16.50
CA PRO A 115 10.19 -6.16 15.30
C PRO A 115 11.13 -7.16 14.65
N ALA A 116 10.91 -7.40 13.36
CA ALA A 116 11.73 -8.29 12.55
C ALA A 116 11.75 -7.77 11.11
N ASP A 117 12.66 -8.35 10.31
CA ASP A 117 12.74 -8.06 8.89
C ASP A 117 11.53 -8.62 8.14
N ILE A 118 11.04 -7.82 7.19
CA ILE A 118 9.92 -8.20 6.33
C ILE A 118 10.43 -8.22 4.90
N TYR A 119 10.43 -9.41 4.30
CA TYR A 119 10.80 -9.60 2.91
C TYR A 119 9.53 -9.61 2.05
N GLN A 120 9.62 -8.94 0.89
CA GLN A 120 8.58 -9.00 -0.13
C GLN A 120 9.14 -9.84 -1.27
N GLY A 121 8.48 -10.96 -1.58
CA GLY A 121 8.82 -11.73 -2.77
C GLY A 121 8.64 -10.86 -4.01
N GLU A 122 9.69 -10.78 -4.81
CA GLU A 122 9.62 -10.25 -6.17
C GLU A 122 9.42 -11.42 -7.13
N ILE A 123 8.31 -11.41 -7.86
CA ILE A 123 8.11 -12.37 -8.94
C ILE A 123 8.99 -11.87 -10.09
N ILE A 124 10.06 -12.61 -10.37
CA ILE A 124 11.03 -12.39 -11.44
C ILE A 124 10.27 -11.99 -12.73
N GLY A 125 10.49 -10.76 -13.21
CA GLY A 125 9.89 -10.29 -14.45
C GLY A 125 9.74 -8.78 -14.64
N LYS A 126 10.00 -7.94 -13.62
CA LYS A 126 9.96 -6.47 -13.79
C LYS A 126 11.28 -5.84 -14.20
N ASP A 127 12.40 -6.46 -13.87
CA ASP A 127 13.74 -5.91 -14.12
C ASP A 127 14.43 -6.68 -15.24
N LYS A 128 13.93 -6.55 -16.48
CA LYS A 128 14.79 -6.85 -17.65
C LYS A 128 15.79 -5.72 -17.95
N HIS A 129 15.68 -4.57 -17.26
CA HIS A 129 16.47 -3.37 -17.55
C HIS A 129 16.82 -2.57 -16.29
N THR A 130 17.29 -3.23 -15.23
CA THR A 130 18.11 -2.53 -14.24
C THR A 130 19.13 -3.48 -13.66
N ASP A 131 20.38 -3.22 -14.04
CA ASP A 131 21.58 -3.95 -13.70
C ASP A 131 21.78 -3.99 -12.17
N SER A 132 21.28 -5.05 -11.56
CA SER A 132 21.70 -5.45 -10.22
C SER A 132 22.16 -6.89 -10.32
N HIS A 133 23.48 -7.09 -10.21
CA HIS A 133 24.21 -8.36 -10.34
C HIS A 133 23.86 -9.43 -9.27
N ILE A 134 22.61 -9.48 -8.80
CA ILE A 134 22.14 -10.49 -7.84
C ILE A 134 20.98 -11.22 -8.51
N SER A 135 21.31 -12.27 -9.28
CA SER A 135 20.35 -13.03 -10.05
C SER A 135 19.63 -14.11 -9.24
N HIS A 136 20.20 -14.63 -8.16
CA HIS A 136 19.60 -15.76 -7.42
C HIS A 136 19.95 -15.72 -5.92
N LEU A 137 18.96 -15.53 -5.05
CA LEU A 137 19.10 -15.68 -3.58
C LEU A 137 18.41 -16.95 -3.04
N PHE A 138 17.48 -17.54 -3.80
CA PHE A 138 16.82 -18.78 -3.43
C PHE A 138 16.65 -19.66 -4.68
N ASP A 139 17.70 -20.39 -5.01
CA ASP A 139 17.62 -21.45 -6.01
C ASP A 139 17.07 -22.70 -5.30
N VAL A 140 15.77 -22.95 -5.45
CA VAL A 140 15.17 -24.20 -5.00
C VAL A 140 15.34 -25.19 -6.14
N SER A 141 16.50 -25.83 -6.18
CA SER A 141 16.72 -27.02 -7.00
C SER A 141 15.87 -28.14 -6.42
N LEU A 142 14.67 -28.32 -6.96
CA LEU A 142 13.91 -29.56 -6.81
C LEU A 142 14.47 -30.55 -7.84
N LYS A 143 15.14 -31.58 -7.34
CA LYS A 143 15.38 -32.83 -8.07
C LYS A 143 14.05 -33.55 -8.33
#